data_AF-A0A1H1A881-F1
#
_entry.id   AF-A0A1H1A881-F1
#
_cell.length_a   1.000
_cell.length_b   1.000
_cell.length_c   1.000
_cell.angle_alpha   90.00
_cell.angle_beta   90.00
_cell.angle_gamma   90.00
#
_symmetry.space_group_name_H-M   'P 1'
#
loop_
_entity.id
_entity.type
_entity.pdbx_description
1 polymer ?
#
loop_
_entity_poly.entity_id
_entity_poly.type
_entity_poly.pdbx_seq_one_letter_code
_entity_poly.pdbx_strand_id
1 'polypeptide(L)'
;MSKQLILACMILFILIKLITFIYVSRGKYSSRLVTYWTIFPTDLDNIDHLSKQQQVKFNFLIYLSGSLDVLIYLVIIGLIFERKTDDLILLLLLNHLSSYLFSIPLNKILEDHSLENVTNGDGN
;
A
#
# COMPACT_ATOMS: atom_id res chain seq x y z
N MET A 1 15.67 0.87 -23.29
CA MET A 1 14.51 0.15 -22.74
C MET A 1 13.30 0.50 -23.62
N SER A 2 12.60 -0.48 -24.23
CA SER A 2 11.47 -0.17 -25.11
C SER A 2 10.30 0.38 -24.29
N LYS A 3 9.58 1.40 -24.78
CA LYS A 3 8.41 1.98 -24.11
C LYS A 3 7.36 0.93 -23.74
N GLN A 4 7.23 -0.11 -24.57
CA GLN A 4 6.35 -1.25 -24.36
C GLN A 4 6.70 -2.04 -23.10
N LEU A 5 7.98 -2.21 -22.79
CA LEU A 5 8.42 -2.91 -21.57
C LEU A 5 8.02 -2.11 -20.33
N ILE A 6 8.22 -0.79 -20.34
CA ILE A 6 7.84 0.11 -19.23
C ILE A 6 6.32 0.06 -19.03
N LEU A 7 5.55 0.11 -20.12
CA LEU A 7 4.09 0.05 -20.08
C LEU A 7 3.60 -1.30 -19.51
N ALA A 8 4.20 -2.41 -19.95
CA ALA A 8 3.88 -3.74 -19.45
C ALA A 8 4.17 -3.87 -17.94
N CYS A 9 5.30 -3.34 -17.47
CA CYS A 9 5.62 -3.29 -16.05
C CYS A 9 4.59 -2.47 -15.25
N MET A 10 4.17 -1.30 -15.74
CA MET A 10 3.18 -0.47 -15.05
C MET A 10 1.80 -1.11 -14.98
N ILE A 11 1.36 -1.75 -16.06
CA ILE A 11 0.11 -2.53 -16.07
C ILE A 11 0.19 -3.66 -15.05
N LEU A 12 1.32 -4.37 -14.98
CA LEU A 12 1.53 -5.42 -13.98
C LEU A 12 1.44 -4.86 -12.55
N PHE A 13 2.04 -3.70 -12.26
CA PHE A 13 1.94 -3.05 -10.96
C PHE A 13 0.51 -2.67 -10.59
N ILE A 14 -0.26 -2.11 -11.54
CA ILE A 14 -1.68 -1.77 -11.34
C ILE A 14 -2.49 -3.04 -11.02
N LEU A 15 -2.27 -4.13 -11.77
CA LEU A 15 -2.93 -5.41 -11.55
C LEU A 15 -2.64 -5.98 -10.15
N ILE A 16 -1.38 -5.90 -9.72
CA ILE A 16 -0.98 -6.35 -8.38
C ILE A 16 -1.71 -5.52 -7.30
N LYS A 17 -1.78 -4.19 -7.44
CA LYS A 17 -2.51 -3.32 -6.50
C LYS A 17 -4.01 -3.64 -6.46
N LEU A 18 -4.62 -3.94 -7.60
CA LEU A 18 -6.02 -4.39 -7.67
C LEU A 18 -6.24 -5.72 -6.96
N ILE A 19 -5.33 -6.69 -7.13
CA ILE A 19 -5.40 -7.97 -6.39
C ILE A 19 -5.30 -7.70 -4.89
N THR A 20 -4.36 -6.87 -4.45
CA THR A 20 -4.25 -6.45 -3.04
C THR A 20 -5.56 -5.88 -2.51
N PHE A 21 -6.23 -5.00 -3.24
CA PHE A 21 -7.52 -4.45 -2.83
C PHE A 21 -8.62 -5.50 -2.66
N ILE A 22 -8.63 -6.53 -3.50
CA ILE A 22 -9.57 -7.65 -3.39
C ILE A 22 -9.28 -8.50 -2.15
N TYR A 23 -8.01 -8.68 -1.79
CA TYR A 23 -7.64 -9.42 -0.58
C TYR A 23 -7.99 -8.64 0.69
N VAL A 24 -7.69 -7.34 0.71
CA VAL A 24 -8.01 -6.43 1.80
C VAL A 24 -9.52 -6.29 1.98
N SER A 25 -10.31 -6.20 0.90
CA SER A 25 -11.78 -6.14 0.98
C SER A 25 -12.40 -7.42 1.54
N ARG A 26 -11.72 -8.55 1.36
CA ARG A 26 -12.10 -9.86 1.93
C ARG A 26 -11.59 -10.07 3.34
N GLY A 27 -10.95 -9.07 3.95
CA GLY A 27 -10.36 -9.16 5.28
C GLY A 27 -9.15 -10.11 5.35
N LYS A 28 -8.54 -10.44 4.21
CA LYS A 28 -7.39 -11.37 4.14
C LYS A 28 -6.08 -10.59 4.08
N TYR A 29 -5.67 -10.05 5.21
CA TYR A 29 -4.52 -9.14 5.32
C TYR A 29 -3.18 -9.87 5.36
N SER A 30 -3.13 -11.07 5.97
CA SER A 30 -1.94 -11.94 6.10
C SER A 30 -1.52 -12.64 4.78
N SER A 31 -2.24 -12.45 3.67
CA SER A 31 -1.83 -13.08 2.42
C SER A 31 -0.45 -12.56 2.01
N ARG A 32 0.52 -13.47 1.80
CA ARG A 32 1.89 -13.15 1.33
C ARG A 32 1.92 -12.18 0.16
N LEU A 33 0.89 -12.21 -0.70
CA LEU A 33 0.71 -11.26 -1.79
C LEU A 33 0.53 -9.82 -1.31
N VAL A 34 -0.30 -9.60 -0.29
CA VAL A 34 -0.49 -8.29 0.34
C VAL A 34 0.81 -7.89 1.03
N THR A 35 1.43 -8.78 1.81
CA THR A 35 2.67 -8.51 2.57
C THR A 35 3.87 -8.10 1.72
N TYR A 36 4.12 -8.77 0.60
CA TYR A 36 5.29 -8.48 -0.23
C TYR A 36 5.08 -7.32 -1.21
N TRP A 37 3.83 -7.04 -1.61
CA TRP A 37 3.54 -6.08 -2.68
C TRP A 37 2.87 -4.80 -2.23
N THR A 38 2.39 -4.76 -0.99
CA THR A 38 2.25 -3.48 -0.31
C THR A 38 3.59 -3.15 0.34
N ILE A 39 4.13 -1.96 0.04
CA ILE A 39 5.35 -1.44 0.66
C ILE A 39 4.99 -0.96 2.08
N PHE A 40 4.22 -1.77 2.81
CA PHE A 40 3.85 -1.49 4.19
C PHE A 40 4.72 -2.36 5.10
N PRO A 41 5.60 -1.73 5.89
CA PRO A 41 6.50 -2.45 6.76
C PRO A 41 5.75 -2.79 8.03
N THR A 42 4.94 -3.86 8.03
CA THR A 42 4.36 -4.29 9.29
C THR A 42 3.82 -5.72 9.25
N ASP A 43 3.93 -6.39 10.40
CA ASP A 43 3.38 -7.70 10.71
C ASP A 43 1.87 -7.74 10.45
N LEU A 44 1.50 -7.97 9.18
CA LEU A 44 0.09 -8.07 8.75
C LEU A 44 -0.62 -9.26 9.42
N ASP A 45 0.12 -10.17 10.03
CA ASP A 45 -0.41 -11.29 10.81
C ASP A 45 -1.16 -10.84 12.08
N ASN A 46 -0.90 -9.63 12.60
CA ASN A 46 -1.62 -9.10 13.78
C ASN A 46 -2.89 -8.29 13.44
N ILE A 47 -3.21 -8.08 12.16
CA ILE A 47 -4.34 -7.24 11.75
C ILE A 47 -5.68 -7.92 12.03
N ASP A 48 -5.72 -9.25 12.01
CA ASP A 48 -6.93 -10.02 12.35
C ASP A 48 -7.36 -9.80 13.81
N HIS A 49 -6.46 -9.31 14.66
CA HIS A 49 -6.73 -8.96 16.06
C HIS A 49 -7.09 -7.49 16.30
N LEU A 50 -7.03 -6.63 15.27
CA LEU A 50 -7.40 -5.21 15.40
C LEU A 50 -8.90 -5.03 15.66
N SER A 51 -9.25 -4.02 16.46
CA SER A 51 -10.65 -3.63 16.63
C SER A 51 -11.28 -3.22 15.30
N LYS A 52 -12.60 -3.37 15.16
CA LYS A 52 -13.33 -2.97 13.93
C LYS A 52 -13.04 -1.52 13.52
N GLN A 53 -12.86 -0.62 14.49
CA GLN A 53 -12.56 0.79 14.21
C GLN A 53 -11.14 0.99 13.67
N GLN A 54 -10.15 0.25 14.18
CA GLN A 54 -8.78 0.26 13.66
C GLN A 54 -8.71 -0.40 12.27
N GLN A 55 -9.44 -1.50 12.04
CA GLN A 55 -9.53 -2.14 10.72
C GLN A 55 -10.11 -1.21 9.66
N VAL A 56 -11.13 -0.41 9.99
CA VAL A 56 -11.69 0.59 9.06
C VAL A 56 -10.66 1.65 8.70
N LYS A 57 -9.91 2.17 9.67
CA LYS A 57 -8.82 3.14 9.42
C LYS A 57 -7.70 2.53 8.58
N PHE A 58 -7.30 1.31 8.90
CA PHE A 58 -6.28 0.56 8.18
C PHE A 58 -6.69 0.36 6.71
N ASN A 59 -7.91 -0.13 6.47
CA ASN A 59 -8.46 -0.32 5.13
C ASN A 59 -8.54 0.99 4.36
N PHE A 60 -8.98 2.07 5.01
CA PHE A 60 -9.02 3.39 4.41
C PHE A 60 -7.63 3.85 3.97
N LEU A 61 -6.61 3.71 4.81
CA LEU A 61 -5.23 4.08 4.46
C LEU A 61 -4.68 3.23 3.31
N ILE A 62 -4.96 1.93 3.30
CA ILE A 62 -4.56 1.05 2.18
C ILE A 62 -5.22 1.49 0.88
N TYR A 63 -6.55 1.71 0.88
CA TYR A 63 -7.26 2.13 -0.32
C TYR A 63 -6.79 3.49 -0.80
N LEU A 64 -6.56 4.43 0.12
CA LEU A 64 -6.08 5.76 -0.22
C LEU A 64 -4.68 5.71 -0.85
N SER A 65 -3.74 5.01 -0.21
CA SER A 65 -2.38 4.86 -0.72
C SER A 65 -2.36 4.14 -2.07
N GLY A 66 -3.05 2.99 -2.19
CA GLY A 66 -3.06 2.25 -3.45
C GLY A 66 -3.77 3.02 -4.58
N SER A 67 -4.80 3.81 -4.27
CA SER A 67 -5.46 4.65 -5.28
C SER A 67 -4.55 5.77 -5.76
N LEU A 68 -3.75 6.34 -4.85
CA LEU A 68 -2.77 7.36 -5.17
C LEU A 68 -1.65 6.78 -6.06
N ASP A 69 -1.16 5.59 -5.75
CA ASP A 69 -0.18 4.89 -6.58
C ASP A 69 -0.74 4.60 -7.99
N VAL A 70 -1.98 4.11 -8.09
CA VAL A 70 -2.64 3.88 -9.40
C VAL A 70 -2.78 5.18 -10.20
N LEU A 71 -3.17 6.28 -9.54
CA LEU A 71 -3.28 7.59 -10.18
C LEU A 71 -1.92 8.08 -10.69
N ILE A 72 -0.85 7.90 -9.91
CA ILE A 72 0.52 8.17 -10.35
C ILE A 72 0.88 7.33 -11.58
N TYR A 73 0.64 6.01 -11.57
CA TYR A 73 0.93 5.16 -12.72
C TYR A 73 0.16 5.57 -13.97
N LEU A 74 -1.10 6.00 -13.85
CA LEU A 74 -1.89 6.51 -14.98
C LEU A 74 -1.28 7.80 -15.56
N VAL A 75 -0.87 8.74 -14.70
CA VAL A 75 -0.17 9.96 -15.14
C VAL A 75 1.13 9.60 -15.85
N ILE A 76 1.89 8.65 -15.31
CA ILE A 76 3.13 8.19 -15.93
C ILE A 76 2.87 7.58 -17.31
N ILE A 77 1.85 6.73 -17.44
CA ILE A 77 1.48 6.14 -18.74
C ILE A 77 1.17 7.25 -19.75
N GLY A 78 0.41 8.28 -19.36
CA GLY A 78 0.14 9.44 -20.21
C GLY A 78 1.42 10.17 -20.66
N LEU A 79 2.35 10.42 -19.75
CA LEU A 79 3.63 11.09 -20.06
C LEU A 79 4.54 10.27 -20.98
N ILE A 80 4.53 8.93 -20.88
CA ILE A 80 5.28 8.04 -21.78
C ILE A 80 4.80 8.20 -23.23
N PHE A 81 3.50 8.39 -23.43
CA PHE A 81 2.92 8.69 -24.74
C PHE A 81 3.39 10.04 -25.28
N GLU A 82 3.51 11.08 -24.43
CA GLU A 82 3.94 12.43 -24.80
C GLU A 82 5.48 12.63 -24.93
N ARG A 83 6.27 11.54 -24.90
CA ARG A 83 7.72 11.46 -25.20
C ARG A 83 8.72 12.02 -24.16
N LYS A 84 8.33 12.67 -23.06
CA LYS A 84 9.29 13.13 -22.05
C LYS A 84 9.59 12.03 -21.03
N THR A 85 10.66 11.27 -21.27
CA THR A 85 11.11 10.20 -20.37
C THR A 85 11.87 10.68 -19.14
N ASP A 86 12.33 11.94 -19.13
CA ASP A 86 13.18 12.44 -18.03
C ASP A 86 12.36 12.67 -16.74
N ASP A 87 11.07 12.98 -16.88
CA ASP A 87 10.15 13.15 -15.75
C ASP A 87 9.74 11.82 -15.09
N LEU A 88 10.05 10.67 -15.73
CA LEU A 88 9.71 9.34 -15.21
C LEU A 88 10.41 9.01 -13.90
N ILE A 89 11.69 9.40 -13.78
CA ILE A 89 12.51 9.09 -12.61
C ILE A 89 11.96 9.84 -11.39
N LEU A 90 11.57 11.11 -11.58
CA LEU A 90 10.98 11.93 -10.52
C LEU A 90 9.63 11.37 -10.06
N LEU A 91 8.76 10.97 -11.00
CA LEU A 91 7.46 10.36 -10.65
C LEU A 91 7.61 8.99 -9.97
N LEU A 92 8.57 8.17 -10.38
CA LEU A 92 8.88 6.90 -9.73
C LEU A 92 9.38 7.10 -8.29
N LEU A 93 10.23 8.11 -8.05
CA LEU A 93 10.66 8.52 -6.72
C LEU A 93 9.48 9.02 -5.87
N LEU A 94 8.59 9.82 -6.44
CA LEU A 94 7.39 10.32 -5.76
C LEU A 94 6.45 9.17 -5.33
N ASN A 95 6.32 8.15 -6.19
CA ASN A 95 5.57 6.93 -5.88
C ASN A 95 6.20 6.10 -4.76
N HIS A 96 7.52 6.13 -4.63
CA HIS A 96 8.18 5.46 -3.52
C HIS A 96 8.04 6.25 -2.21
N LEU A 97 7.98 7.58 -2.31
CA LEU A 97 7.77 8.48 -1.19
C LEU A 97 6.35 8.39 -0.62
N SER A 98 5.32 8.23 -1.47
CA SER A 98 3.94 8.01 -1.01
C SER A 98 3.87 6.79 -0.07
N SER A 99 4.43 5.67 -0.49
CA SER A 99 4.48 4.44 0.30
C SER A 99 5.16 4.63 1.65
N TYR A 100 6.27 5.39 1.70
CA TYR A 100 6.98 5.69 2.94
C TYR A 100 6.22 6.68 3.85
N LEU A 101 5.47 7.62 3.28
CA LEU A 101 4.67 8.56 4.06
C LEU A 101 3.46 7.87 4.70
N PHE A 102 2.85 6.91 4.01
CA PHE A 102 1.72 6.14 4.54
C PHE A 102 2.14 5.02 5.50
N SER A 103 3.41 4.59 5.52
CA SER A 103 3.89 3.59 6.47
C SER A 103 3.90 4.10 7.91
N ILE A 104 4.21 5.39 8.13
CA ILE A 104 4.26 6.01 9.46
C ILE A 104 2.91 5.91 10.20
N PRO A 105 1.77 6.37 9.64
CA PRO A 105 0.49 6.26 10.32
C PRO A 105 -0.01 4.81 10.41
N LEU A 106 0.37 3.92 9.49
CA LEU A 106 0.02 2.49 9.57
C LEU A 106 0.75 1.78 10.72
N ASN A 107 2.04 2.05 10.89
CA ASN A 107 2.82 1.50 11.99
C ASN A 107 2.31 2.01 13.34
N LYS A 108 1.90 3.27 13.40
CA LYS A 108 1.28 3.83 14.61
C LYS A 108 -0.02 3.13 15.01
N ILE A 109 -0.87 2.77 14.04
CA ILE A 109 -2.11 2.01 14.31
C ILE A 109 -1.79 0.63 14.90
N LEU A 110 -0.70 0.01 14.45
CA LEU A 110 -0.27 -1.31 14.91
C LEU A 110 0.45 -1.26 16.27
N GLU A 111 1.22 -0.20 16.55
CA GLU A 111 1.80 0.05 17.88
C GLU A 111 0.73 0.41 18.93
N ASP A 112 -0.26 1.24 18.58
CA ASP A 112 -1.33 1.60 19.53
C ASP A 112 -2.11 0.34 19.98
N HIS A 113 -2.29 -0.65 19.10
CA HIS A 113 -2.93 -1.93 19.43
C HIS A 113 -2.07 -2.83 20.32
N SER A 114 -0.75 -2.87 20.10
CA SER A 114 0.13 -3.65 20.98
C SER A 114 0.19 -3.05 22.40
N LEU A 115 0.14 -1.73 22.53
CA LEU A 115 0.08 -1.03 23.81
C LEU A 115 -1.26 -1.23 24.53
N GLU A 116 -2.38 -1.21 23.81
CA GLU A 116 -3.72 -1.47 24.38
C GLU A 116 -3.81 -2.88 24.99
N ASN A 117 -3.24 -3.89 24.32
CA ASN A 117 -3.18 -5.26 24.85
C ASN A 117 -2.28 -5.41 26.08
N VAL A 118 -1.20 -4.63 26.19
CA VAL A 118 -0.34 -4.63 27.41
C VAL A 118 -1.09 -4.00 28.58
N THR A 119 -1.77 -2.86 28.37
CA THR A 119 -2.52 -2.19 29.45
C THR A 119 -3.74 -2.97 29.94
N ASN A 120 -4.35 -3.79 29.08
CA ASN A 120 -5.49 -4.64 29.46
C ASN A 120 -5.07 -6.03 29.96
N GLY A 121 -3.79 -6.40 29.79
CA GLY A 121 -3.24 -7.72 30.15
C GLY A 121 -2.71 -7.84 31.57
N ASP A 122 -2.40 -6.73 32.26
CA ASP A 122 -1.87 -6.72 33.63
C ASP A 122 -2.97 -6.75 34.73
N GLY A 123 -4.21 -7.09 34.35
CA GLY A 123 -5.38 -7.09 35.23
C GLY A 123 -5.88 -8.46 35.70
N ASN A 124 -5.09 -9.55 35.55
CA ASN A 124 -5.47 -10.89 36.01
C ASN A 124 -4.42 -11.52 36.93
#